data_AF-A0A536MKM0-F1
#
_entry.id   AF-A0A536MKM0-F1
#
_cell.length_a   1.000
_cell.length_b   1.000
_cell.length_c   1.000
_cell.angle_alpha   90.00
_cell.angle_beta   90.00
_cell.angle_gamma   90.00
#
_symmetry.space_group_name_H-M   'P 1'
#
loop_
_entity.id
_entity.type
_entity.pdbx_description
1 polymer ?
#
loop_
_entity_poly.entity_id
_entity_poly.type
_entity_poly.pdbx_seq_one_letter_code
_entity_poly.pdbx_strand_id
1 'polypeptide(L)'
;MRYLYSGKNIVGGILALLGLLLVFTGAIRSVFWPVVVGVMYGIGALLAPGPPRVAVGGTSFDPESIRRSLQRQLNIANGKLTPELEAKLQDIADTIMGILPHYADFPPGSPDLFVVGRTATDYLPSALQAYVNLPRAYATLHKMQNGKTADQILGEQLTLLAAKMNEVADAVHKKDSDALLANGRFLEEKFGASPLALPQAAG
;
A
#
# COMPACT_ATOMS: atom_id res chain seq x y z
N MET A 1 -17.55 16.16 -29.93
CA MET A 1 -16.45 17.15 -29.97
C MET A 1 -16.59 18.16 -28.84
N ARG A 2 -15.79 18.02 -27.77
CA ARG A 2 -15.32 19.06 -26.83
C ARG A 2 -14.94 18.35 -25.52
N TYR A 3 -13.66 18.17 -25.29
CA TYR A 3 -13.00 18.23 -23.98
C TYR A 3 -11.48 18.22 -24.23
N LEU A 4 -11.02 19.25 -24.95
CA LEU A 4 -9.64 19.72 -24.90
C LEU A 4 -9.61 20.86 -23.88
N TYR A 5 -8.90 20.68 -22.76
CA TYR A 5 -8.01 21.70 -22.17
C TYR A 5 -7.52 21.21 -20.79
N SER A 6 -6.31 20.67 -20.73
CA SER A 6 -5.51 20.80 -19.51
C SER A 6 -4.17 21.36 -19.94
N GLY A 7 -4.12 22.69 -20.02
CA GLY A 7 -2.95 23.49 -20.45
C GLY A 7 -1.73 23.40 -19.54
N LYS A 8 -1.65 22.41 -18.65
CA LYS A 8 -0.54 22.27 -17.69
C LYS A 8 0.61 21.38 -18.19
N ASN A 9 0.38 20.52 -19.19
CA ASN A 9 1.41 19.60 -19.68
C ASN A 9 2.11 20.07 -20.98
N ILE A 10 1.57 21.08 -21.68
CA ILE A 10 2.16 21.59 -22.95
C ILE A 10 3.31 22.58 -22.67
N VAL A 11 3.22 23.35 -21.58
CA VAL A 11 4.25 24.32 -21.18
C VAL A 11 5.53 23.60 -20.74
N GLY A 12 5.42 22.45 -20.06
CA GLY A 12 6.58 21.63 -19.67
C GLY A 12 7.31 20.98 -20.85
N GLY A 13 6.57 20.54 -21.88
CA GLY A 13 7.15 19.93 -23.08
C GLY A 13 7.93 20.92 -23.95
N ILE A 14 7.42 22.15 -24.10
CA ILE A 14 8.10 23.21 -24.88
C ILE A 14 9.39 23.67 -24.17
N LEU A 15 9.39 23.73 -22.83
CA LEU A 15 10.57 24.10 -22.05
C LEU A 15 11.67 23.02 -22.09
N ALA A 16 11.29 21.74 -22.09
CA ALA A 16 12.21 20.61 -22.22
C ALA A 16 12.88 20.55 -23.60
N LEU A 17 12.12 20.85 -24.67
CA LEU A 17 12.67 20.91 -26.03
C LEU A 17 13.61 22.10 -26.22
N LEU A 18 13.34 23.25 -25.60
CA LEU A 18 14.23 24.42 -25.61
C LEU A 18 15.55 24.16 -24.86
N GLY A 19 15.49 23.47 -23.71
CA GLY A 19 16.69 23.05 -22.97
C GLY A 19 17.54 22.05 -23.76
N LEU A 20 16.90 21.13 -24.49
CA LEU A 20 17.60 20.15 -25.32
C LEU A 20 18.22 20.79 -26.58
N LEU A 21 17.58 21.79 -27.18
CA LEU A 21 18.11 22.53 -28.33
C LEU A 21 19.34 23.36 -27.95
N LEU A 22 19.43 23.83 -26.70
CA LEU A 22 20.57 24.61 -26.18
C LEU A 22 21.82 23.76 -25.91
N VAL A 23 21.65 22.45 -25.67
CA VAL A 23 22.76 21.50 -25.43
C VAL A 23 23.45 21.09 -26.73
N PHE A 24 22.75 21.14 -27.87
CA PHE A 24 23.25 20.61 -29.14
C PHE A 24 24.13 21.60 -29.95
N THR A 25 24.25 22.86 -29.53
CA THR A 25 25.01 23.91 -30.26
C THR A 25 26.52 23.96 -29.97
N GLY A 26 27.06 23.03 -29.18
CA GLY A 26 28.50 22.70 -29.20
C GLY A 26 29.48 23.79 -28.72
N ALA A 27 29.04 24.73 -27.87
CA ALA A 27 29.85 25.91 -27.49
C ALA A 27 30.19 26.04 -25.98
N ILE A 28 30.15 24.97 -25.17
CA ILE A 28 30.44 25.10 -23.73
C ILE A 28 31.53 24.13 -23.27
N ARG A 29 32.76 24.65 -23.32
CA ARG A 29 34.00 24.11 -22.76
C ARG A 29 33.89 23.96 -21.23
N SER A 30 33.71 22.72 -20.79
CA SER A 30 34.26 22.06 -19.59
C SER A 30 34.22 22.68 -18.17
N VAL A 31 33.72 23.90 -17.93
CA VAL A 31 33.89 24.56 -16.59
C VAL A 31 32.57 24.96 -15.92
N PHE A 32 31.47 25.17 -16.66
CA PHE A 32 30.21 25.68 -16.10
C PHE A 32 29.14 24.62 -15.79
N TRP A 33 29.46 23.33 -15.98
CA TRP A 33 28.59 22.20 -15.58
C TRP A 33 28.00 22.33 -14.16
N PRO A 34 28.76 22.74 -13.12
CA PRO A 34 28.22 22.83 -11.76
C PRO A 34 27.13 23.90 -11.63
N VAL A 35 27.24 25.00 -12.39
CA VAL A 35 26.23 26.08 -12.37
C VAL A 35 24.95 25.62 -13.04
N VAL A 36 25.05 24.89 -14.15
CA VAL A 36 23.89 24.30 -14.83
C VAL A 36 23.18 23.30 -13.92
N VAL A 37 23.93 22.42 -13.25
CA VAL A 37 23.36 21.48 -12.26
C VAL A 37 22.75 22.22 -11.09
N GLY A 38 23.40 23.26 -10.57
CA GLY A 38 22.88 24.08 -9.46
C GLY A 38 21.58 24.79 -9.82
N VAL A 39 21.48 25.37 -11.01
CA VAL A 39 20.26 26.03 -11.51
C VAL A 39 19.16 25.00 -11.78
N MET A 40 19.49 23.87 -12.39
CA MET A 40 18.53 22.81 -12.70
C MET A 40 18.01 22.12 -11.43
N TYR A 41 18.87 21.93 -10.43
CA TYR A 41 18.51 21.41 -9.12
C TYR A 41 17.69 22.45 -8.32
N GLY A 42 18.04 23.73 -8.40
CA GLY A 42 17.27 24.81 -7.78
C GLY A 42 15.86 24.93 -8.35
N ILE A 43 15.73 24.91 -9.69
CA ILE A 43 14.43 24.90 -10.37
C ILE A 43 13.67 23.61 -10.07
N GLY A 44 14.36 22.46 -10.03
CA GLY A 44 13.81 21.17 -9.64
C GLY A 44 13.28 21.19 -8.21
N ALA A 45 13.99 21.79 -7.26
CA ALA A 45 13.57 21.91 -5.86
C ALA A 45 12.43 22.93 -5.66
N LEU A 46 12.35 23.97 -6.50
CA LEU A 46 11.26 24.96 -6.50
C LEU A 46 9.97 24.42 -7.13
N LEU A 47 10.08 23.55 -8.14
CA LEU A 47 8.94 22.91 -8.82
C LEU A 47 8.59 21.55 -8.24
N ALA A 48 9.48 20.93 -7.45
CA ALA A 48 9.18 19.71 -6.73
C ALA A 48 8.01 19.99 -5.78
N PRO A 49 6.92 19.20 -5.86
CA PRO A 49 5.85 19.33 -4.89
C PRO A 49 6.45 19.14 -3.49
N GLY A 50 6.27 20.14 -2.62
CA GLY A 50 6.74 20.05 -1.25
C GLY A 50 6.23 18.76 -0.61
N PRO A 51 7.01 18.12 0.30
CA PRO A 51 6.53 16.93 1.00
C PRO A 51 5.16 17.27 1.61
N PRO A 52 4.14 16.41 1.42
CA PRO A 52 2.81 16.70 1.93
C PRO A 52 2.95 17.00 3.42
N ARG A 53 2.58 18.22 3.80
CA ARG A 53 2.50 18.62 5.21
C ARG A 53 1.46 17.71 5.83
N VAL A 54 1.91 16.66 6.51
CA VAL A 54 1.04 15.78 7.28
C VAL A 54 0.38 16.67 8.32
N ALA A 55 -0.90 16.96 8.09
CA ALA A 55 -1.73 17.66 9.05
C ALA A 55 -1.68 16.83 10.35
N VAL A 56 -1.03 17.39 11.37
CA VAL A 56 -1.08 16.87 12.73
C VAL A 56 -2.50 17.15 13.22
N GLY A 57 -3.38 16.21 12.89
CA GLY A 57 -4.83 16.32 12.99
C GLY A 57 -5.45 15.25 12.11
N GLY A 58 -5.41 14.01 12.59
CA GLY A 58 -6.04 12.81 12.03
C GLY A 58 -6.33 12.85 10.53
N THR A 59 -5.40 12.39 9.71
CA THR A 59 -5.80 11.74 8.46
C THR A 59 -6.65 10.56 8.90
N SER A 60 -7.97 10.75 8.93
CA SER A 60 -8.91 9.74 9.38
C SER A 60 -8.68 8.51 8.52
N PHE A 61 -8.06 7.49 9.09
CA PHE A 61 -8.13 6.15 8.52
C PHE A 61 -9.63 5.90 8.31
N ASP A 62 -10.05 5.80 7.05
CA ASP A 62 -11.45 5.59 6.67
C ASP A 62 -11.59 4.14 6.20
N PRO A 63 -12.03 3.22 7.07
CA PRO A 63 -12.21 1.81 6.73
C PRO A 63 -13.16 1.62 5.54
N GLU A 64 -14.13 2.50 5.36
CA GLU A 64 -15.09 2.41 4.26
C GLU A 64 -14.45 2.76 2.91
N SER A 65 -13.54 3.74 2.88
CA SER A 65 -12.77 4.02 1.66
C SER A 65 -11.93 2.82 1.22
N ILE A 66 -11.32 2.12 2.19
CA ILE A 66 -10.51 0.93 1.98
C ILE A 66 -11.38 -0.21 1.45
N ARG A 67 -12.52 -0.50 2.10
CA ARG A 67 -13.50 -1.51 1.66
C ARG A 67 -13.94 -1.27 0.21
N ARG A 68 -14.35 -0.03 -0.10
CA ARG A 68 -14.75 0.35 -1.46
C ARG A 68 -13.61 0.21 -2.46
N SER A 69 -12.38 0.51 -2.08
CA SER A 69 -11.21 0.34 -2.95
C SER A 69 -10.96 -1.12 -3.28
N LEU A 70 -10.90 -1.99 -2.26
CA LEU A 70 -10.70 -3.43 -2.42
C LEU A 70 -11.80 -4.05 -3.28
N GLN A 71 -13.06 -3.73 -3.01
CA GLN A 71 -14.17 -4.25 -3.79
C GLN A 71 -14.10 -3.82 -5.26
N ARG A 72 -13.68 -2.58 -5.54
CA ARG A 72 -13.40 -2.16 -6.93
C ARG A 72 -12.28 -2.97 -7.57
N GLN A 73 -11.20 -3.24 -6.84
CA GLN A 73 -10.08 -4.03 -7.38
C GLN A 73 -10.50 -5.46 -7.71
N LEU A 74 -11.24 -6.13 -6.82
CA LEU A 74 -11.79 -7.47 -7.06
C LEU A 74 -12.69 -7.48 -8.29
N ASN A 75 -13.56 -6.48 -8.45
CA ASN A 75 -14.43 -6.36 -9.61
C ASN A 75 -13.66 -6.13 -10.93
N ILE A 76 -12.61 -5.30 -10.91
CA ILE A 76 -11.78 -5.02 -12.10
C ILE A 76 -10.98 -6.26 -12.51
N ALA A 77 -10.50 -7.02 -11.52
CA ALA A 77 -9.70 -8.22 -11.69
C ALA A 77 -10.50 -9.46 -12.12
N ASN A 78 -11.80 -9.49 -11.80
CA ASN A 78 -12.69 -10.62 -12.11
C ASN A 78 -12.60 -11.01 -13.59
N GLY A 79 -12.24 -12.28 -13.85
CA GLY A 79 -12.09 -12.85 -15.18
C GLY A 79 -10.87 -12.36 -15.99
N LYS A 80 -10.08 -11.41 -15.45
CA LYS A 80 -8.88 -10.86 -16.11
C LYS A 80 -7.58 -11.40 -15.55
N LEU A 81 -7.60 -12.02 -14.38
CA LEU A 81 -6.45 -12.66 -13.76
C LEU A 81 -6.41 -14.16 -14.08
N THR A 82 -5.28 -14.82 -13.81
CA THR A 82 -5.25 -16.28 -13.73
C THR A 82 -5.80 -16.73 -12.38
N PRO A 83 -6.28 -17.98 -12.23
CA PRO A 83 -6.85 -18.46 -10.97
C PRO A 83 -5.90 -18.32 -9.77
N GLU A 84 -4.59 -18.47 -9.99
CA GLU A 84 -3.58 -18.29 -8.94
C GLU A 84 -3.50 -16.82 -8.47
N LEU A 85 -3.47 -15.87 -9.41
CA LEU A 85 -3.39 -14.45 -9.09
C LEU A 85 -4.69 -13.94 -8.45
N GLU A 86 -5.84 -14.46 -8.88
CA GLU A 86 -7.14 -14.16 -8.30
C GLU A 86 -7.23 -14.65 -6.85
N ALA A 87 -6.78 -15.88 -6.56
CA ALA A 87 -6.73 -16.40 -5.20
C ALA A 87 -5.83 -15.54 -4.29
N LYS A 88 -4.65 -15.11 -4.77
CA LYS A 88 -3.77 -14.22 -4.00
C LYS A 88 -4.37 -12.85 -3.76
N LEU A 89 -5.07 -12.30 -4.75
CA LEU A 89 -5.76 -11.02 -4.60
C LEU A 89 -6.89 -11.12 -3.56
N GLN A 90 -7.65 -12.21 -3.59
CA GLN A 90 -8.72 -12.46 -2.61
C GLN A 90 -8.15 -12.61 -1.19
N ASP A 91 -7.08 -13.37 -1.02
CA ASP A 91 -6.39 -13.54 0.26
C ASP A 91 -5.95 -12.19 0.86
N ILE A 92 -5.30 -11.32 0.08
CA ILE A 92 -4.94 -9.97 0.51
C ILE A 92 -6.17 -9.17 0.93
N ALA A 93 -7.25 -9.23 0.14
CA ALA A 93 -8.46 -8.49 0.42
C ALA A 93 -9.11 -8.96 1.73
N ASP A 94 -9.18 -10.27 1.95
CA ASP A 94 -9.75 -10.89 3.14
C ASP A 94 -8.92 -10.55 4.39
N THR A 95 -7.59 -10.64 4.31
CA THR A 95 -6.70 -10.24 5.41
C THR A 95 -6.88 -8.76 5.78
N ILE A 96 -6.92 -7.86 4.78
CA ILE A 96 -7.16 -6.44 5.06
C ILE A 96 -8.55 -6.24 5.69
N MET A 97 -9.59 -6.90 5.17
CA MET A 97 -10.93 -6.83 5.75
C MET A 97 -11.00 -7.34 7.19
N GLY A 98 -10.17 -8.33 7.56
CA GLY A 98 -10.01 -8.81 8.94
C GLY A 98 -9.30 -7.83 9.88
N ILE A 99 -8.37 -7.03 9.35
CA ILE A 99 -7.67 -5.97 10.12
C ILE A 99 -8.61 -4.78 10.39
N LEU A 100 -9.46 -4.41 9.42
CA LEU A 100 -10.27 -3.18 9.48
C LEU A 100 -11.12 -2.99 10.75
N PRO A 101 -11.80 -4.00 11.32
CA PRO A 101 -12.56 -3.84 12.56
C PRO A 101 -11.70 -3.42 13.75
N HIS A 102 -10.43 -3.80 13.76
CA HIS A 102 -9.49 -3.60 14.86
C HIS A 102 -8.61 -2.35 14.66
N TYR A 103 -8.94 -1.47 13.69
CA TYR A 103 -8.11 -0.31 13.41
C TYR A 103 -7.95 0.64 14.62
N ALA A 104 -8.97 0.72 15.48
CA ALA A 104 -8.94 1.54 16.69
C ALA A 104 -7.96 1.01 17.76
N ASP A 105 -7.54 -0.24 17.66
CA ASP A 105 -6.59 -0.86 18.57
C ASP A 105 -5.14 -0.44 18.34
N PHE A 106 -4.86 0.17 17.19
CA PHE A 106 -3.54 0.66 16.85
C PHE A 106 -3.28 2.05 17.44
N PRO A 107 -2.03 2.34 17.82
CA PRO A 107 -1.64 3.70 18.20
C PRO A 107 -1.95 4.72 17.09
N PRO A 108 -2.35 5.95 17.44
CA PRO A 108 -2.48 7.03 16.47
C PRO A 108 -1.18 7.21 15.67
N GLY A 109 -1.29 7.20 14.34
CA GLY A 109 -0.11 7.27 13.45
C GLY A 109 0.66 5.97 13.33
N SER A 110 0.07 4.83 13.69
CA SER A 110 0.68 3.50 13.51
C SER A 110 1.20 3.31 12.07
N PRO A 111 2.48 2.94 11.89
CA PRO A 111 3.03 2.57 10.59
C PRO A 111 2.22 1.45 9.92
N ASP A 112 1.70 0.50 10.70
CA ASP A 112 0.97 -0.66 10.17
C ASP A 112 -0.37 -0.23 9.54
N LEU A 113 -1.12 0.65 10.20
CA LEU A 113 -2.34 1.21 9.62
C LEU A 113 -2.06 2.02 8.35
N PHE A 114 -0.95 2.75 8.33
CA PHE A 114 -0.53 3.47 7.13
C PHE A 114 -0.22 2.52 5.97
N VAL A 115 0.47 1.41 6.25
CA VAL A 115 0.81 0.39 5.24
C VAL A 115 -0.45 -0.32 4.73
N VAL A 116 -1.40 -0.65 5.61
CA VAL A 116 -2.70 -1.24 5.23
C VAL A 116 -3.48 -0.30 4.31
N GLY A 117 -3.60 0.97 4.70
CA GLY A 117 -4.26 1.99 3.88
C GLY A 117 -3.62 2.13 2.50
N ARG A 118 -2.29 2.33 2.46
CA ARG A 118 -1.52 2.47 1.21
C ARG A 118 -1.59 1.24 0.32
N THR A 119 -1.62 0.04 0.91
CA THR A 119 -1.75 -1.20 0.16
C THR A 119 -3.08 -1.23 -0.58
N ALA A 120 -4.18 -0.91 0.10
CA ALA A 120 -5.51 -0.95 -0.49
C ALA A 120 -5.82 0.22 -1.44
N THR A 121 -5.22 1.40 -1.25
CA THR A 121 -5.52 2.59 -2.05
C THR A 121 -4.53 2.88 -3.16
N ASP A 122 -3.26 2.49 -3.00
CA ASP A 122 -2.18 2.90 -3.89
C ASP A 122 -1.50 1.70 -4.53
N TYR A 123 -0.94 0.79 -3.71
CA TYR A 123 -0.04 -0.25 -4.21
C TYR A 123 -0.79 -1.34 -4.98
N LEU A 124 -1.83 -1.92 -4.39
CA LEU A 124 -2.62 -2.96 -5.03
C LEU A 124 -3.35 -2.46 -6.29
N PRO A 125 -4.02 -1.28 -6.27
CA PRO A 125 -4.61 -0.72 -7.48
C PRO A 125 -3.60 -0.47 -8.60
N SER A 126 -2.42 0.06 -8.27
CA SER A 126 -1.40 0.36 -9.29
C SER A 126 -0.84 -0.90 -9.93
N ALA A 127 -0.56 -1.94 -9.13
CA ALA A 127 -0.07 -3.23 -9.62
C ALA A 127 -1.10 -3.91 -10.54
N LEU A 128 -2.37 -3.93 -10.11
CA LEU A 128 -3.46 -4.52 -10.91
C LEU A 128 -3.72 -3.74 -12.20
N GLN A 129 -3.74 -2.41 -12.14
CA GLN A 129 -3.93 -1.57 -13.34
C GLN A 129 -2.80 -1.78 -14.35
N ALA A 130 -1.55 -1.83 -13.86
CA ALA A 130 -0.41 -2.12 -14.72
C ALA A 130 -0.63 -3.45 -15.45
N TYR A 131 -1.02 -4.51 -14.76
CA TYR A 131 -1.25 -5.82 -15.37
C TYR A 131 -2.47 -5.87 -16.32
N VAL A 132 -3.63 -5.36 -15.88
CA VAL A 132 -4.89 -5.40 -16.65
C VAL A 132 -4.82 -4.58 -17.95
N ASN A 133 -3.93 -3.57 -18.02
CA ASN A 133 -3.70 -2.80 -19.23
C ASN A 133 -2.91 -3.58 -20.31
N LEU A 134 -2.27 -4.70 -19.97
CA LEU A 134 -1.57 -5.52 -20.95
C LEU A 134 -2.53 -6.50 -21.66
N PRO A 135 -2.36 -6.72 -22.98
CA PRO A 135 -3.03 -7.82 -23.67
C PRO A 135 -2.70 -9.17 -23.00
N ARG A 136 -3.71 -10.03 -22.80
CA ARG A 136 -3.55 -11.30 -22.07
C ARG A 136 -2.46 -12.21 -22.65
N ALA A 137 -2.37 -12.32 -23.97
CA ALA A 137 -1.33 -13.09 -24.64
C ALA A 137 0.08 -12.51 -24.43
N TYR A 138 0.20 -11.21 -24.21
CA TYR A 138 1.48 -10.58 -23.90
C TYR A 138 1.87 -10.85 -22.44
N ALA A 139 0.91 -10.73 -21.51
CA ALA A 139 1.15 -10.93 -20.08
C ALA A 139 1.67 -12.34 -19.73
N THR A 140 1.22 -13.37 -20.46
CA THR A 140 1.58 -14.77 -20.22
C THR A 140 2.74 -15.28 -21.08
N LEU A 141 2.87 -14.84 -22.34
CA LEU A 141 3.83 -15.43 -23.28
C LEU A 141 5.12 -14.62 -23.45
N HIS A 142 5.08 -13.30 -23.19
CA HIS A 142 6.24 -12.44 -23.43
C HIS A 142 7.07 -12.29 -22.15
N LYS A 143 8.34 -12.69 -22.25
CA LYS A 143 9.33 -12.41 -21.21
C LYS A 143 9.80 -10.96 -21.34
N MET A 144 9.74 -10.22 -20.24
CA MET A 144 10.27 -8.86 -20.13
C MET A 144 11.80 -8.89 -19.99
N GLN A 145 12.45 -7.73 -19.98
CA GLN A 145 13.91 -7.56 -19.88
C GLN A 145 14.56 -8.32 -18.70
N ASN A 146 13.79 -8.61 -17.64
CA ASN A 146 14.23 -9.38 -16.46
C ASN A 146 14.05 -10.91 -16.61
N GLY A 147 13.65 -11.40 -17.78
CA GLY A 147 13.41 -12.82 -18.06
C GLY A 147 12.09 -13.38 -17.52
N LYS A 148 11.29 -12.57 -16.82
CA LYS A 148 9.99 -12.95 -16.23
C LYS A 148 8.83 -12.46 -17.08
N THR A 149 7.69 -13.15 -16.99
CA THR A 149 6.43 -12.71 -17.59
C THR A 149 5.71 -11.71 -16.67
N ALA A 150 4.74 -10.96 -17.21
CA ALA A 150 3.96 -10.05 -16.37
C ALA A 150 3.16 -10.79 -15.29
N ASP A 151 2.70 -12.01 -15.59
CA ASP A 151 2.06 -12.92 -14.62
C ASP A 151 2.98 -13.22 -13.43
N GLN A 152 4.23 -13.58 -13.70
CA GLN A 152 5.21 -13.90 -12.65
C GLN A 152 5.53 -12.67 -11.79
N ILE A 153 5.71 -11.50 -12.43
CA ILE A 153 5.99 -10.26 -11.71
C ILE A 153 4.82 -9.85 -10.82
N LEU A 154 3.58 -9.90 -11.33
CA LEU A 154 2.40 -9.60 -10.53
C LEU A 154 2.25 -10.62 -9.39
N GLY A 155 2.46 -11.91 -9.65
CA GLY A 155 2.41 -12.95 -8.63
C GLY A 155 3.39 -12.72 -7.49
N GLU A 156 4.61 -12.29 -7.79
CA GLU A 156 5.62 -11.93 -6.77
C GLU A 156 5.20 -10.70 -5.97
N GLN A 157 4.66 -9.67 -6.62
CA GLN A 157 4.17 -8.46 -5.96
C GLN A 157 3.01 -8.77 -5.02
N LEU A 158 2.02 -9.56 -5.47
CA LEU A 158 0.89 -9.98 -4.63
C LEU A 158 1.38 -10.83 -3.46
N THR A 159 2.33 -11.74 -3.68
CA THR A 159 2.90 -12.55 -2.59
C THR A 159 3.58 -11.69 -1.53
N LEU A 160 4.33 -10.66 -1.95
CA LEU A 160 4.96 -9.71 -1.03
C LEU A 160 3.92 -8.92 -0.23
N LEU A 161 2.86 -8.43 -0.89
CA LEU A 161 1.78 -7.69 -0.23
C LEU A 161 1.03 -8.59 0.76
N ALA A 162 0.70 -9.82 0.39
CA ALA A 162 0.03 -10.79 1.26
C ALA A 162 0.85 -11.07 2.52
N ALA A 163 2.17 -11.33 2.36
CA ALA A 163 3.06 -11.55 3.49
C ALA A 163 3.06 -10.36 4.46
N LYS A 164 3.10 -9.13 3.94
CA LYS A 164 3.03 -7.92 4.78
C LYS A 164 1.69 -7.71 5.46
N MET A 165 0.57 -8.04 4.80
CA MET A 165 -0.75 -7.95 5.44
C MET A 165 -0.92 -9.01 6.54
N ASN A 166 -0.38 -10.21 6.34
CA ASN A 166 -0.40 -11.25 7.37
C ASN A 166 0.46 -10.86 8.59
N GLU A 167 1.64 -10.27 8.40
CA GLU A 167 2.44 -9.73 9.50
C GLU A 167 1.65 -8.69 10.33
N VAL A 168 0.88 -7.82 9.67
CA VAL A 168 0.05 -6.82 10.35
C VAL A 168 -1.13 -7.48 11.06
N ALA A 169 -1.78 -8.48 10.45
CA ALA A 169 -2.87 -9.22 11.05
C ALA A 169 -2.43 -9.99 12.31
N ASP A 170 -1.26 -10.64 12.25
CA ASP A 170 -0.67 -11.34 13.40
C ASP A 170 -0.39 -10.39 14.58
N ALA A 171 0.04 -9.15 14.29
CA ALA A 171 0.25 -8.14 15.32
C ALA A 171 -1.05 -7.77 16.06
N VAL A 172 -2.20 -7.74 15.35
CA VAL A 172 -3.52 -7.55 15.95
C VAL A 172 -3.89 -8.75 16.83
N HIS A 173 -3.81 -9.97 16.29
CA HIS A 173 -4.20 -11.19 17.00
C HIS A 173 -3.36 -11.48 18.24
N LYS A 174 -2.09 -11.06 18.24
CA LYS A 174 -1.24 -11.18 19.43
C LYS A 174 -1.77 -10.34 20.59
N LYS A 175 -2.23 -9.11 20.32
CA LYS A 175 -2.82 -8.23 21.34
C LYS A 175 -4.08 -8.85 21.95
N ASP A 176 -4.92 -9.47 21.12
CA ASP A 176 -6.14 -10.15 21.58
C ASP A 176 -5.82 -11.39 22.42
N SER A 177 -4.80 -12.16 22.01
CA SER A 177 -4.34 -13.34 22.73
C SER A 177 -3.79 -12.98 24.12
N ASP A 178 -3.02 -11.90 24.22
CA ASP A 178 -2.52 -11.38 25.50
C ASP A 178 -3.68 -10.94 26.42
N ALA A 179 -4.72 -10.31 25.87
CA ALA A 179 -5.92 -9.93 26.61
C ALA A 179 -6.71 -11.15 27.12
N LEU A 180 -6.84 -12.21 26.30
CA LEU A 180 -7.48 -13.46 26.72
C LEU A 180 -6.72 -14.15 27.85
N LEU A 181 -5.39 -14.20 27.78
CA LEU A 181 -4.55 -14.78 28.82
C LEU A 181 -4.63 -13.98 30.14
N ALA A 182 -4.68 -12.65 30.06
CA ALA A 182 -4.87 -11.79 31.24
C ALA A 182 -6.24 -12.03 31.90
N ASN A 183 -7.30 -12.18 31.12
CA ASN A 183 -8.63 -12.49 31.62
C ASN A 183 -8.68 -13.88 32.29
N GLY A 184 -8.02 -14.89 31.69
CA GLY A 184 -7.91 -16.23 32.29
C GLY A 184 -7.28 -16.20 33.68
N ARG A 185 -6.15 -15.50 33.84
CA ARG A 185 -5.48 -15.32 35.14
C ARG A 185 -6.36 -14.60 36.16
N PHE A 186 -7.07 -13.56 35.75
CA PHE A 186 -8.00 -12.86 36.63
C PHE A 186 -9.14 -13.76 37.11
N LEU A 187 -9.70 -14.61 36.25
CA LEU A 187 -10.73 -15.56 36.63
C LEU A 187 -10.19 -16.65 37.57
N GLU A 188 -8.97 -17.14 37.35
CA GLU A 188 -8.30 -18.07 38.27
C GLU A 188 -8.04 -17.43 39.64
N GLU A 189 -7.59 -16.18 39.70
CA GLU A 189 -7.40 -15.45 40.96
C GLU A 189 -8.72 -15.19 41.70
N LYS A 190 -9.77 -14.81 40.98
CA LYS A 190 -11.09 -14.46 41.56
C LYS A 190 -11.91 -15.68 41.97
N PHE A 191 -11.86 -16.76 41.18
CA PHE A 191 -12.74 -17.92 41.35
C PHE A 191 -12.00 -19.21 41.71
N GLY A 192 -10.72 -19.35 41.38
CA GLY A 192 -9.89 -20.50 41.76
C GLY A 192 -9.46 -20.47 43.23
N ALA A 193 -9.44 -19.29 43.85
CA ALA A 193 -9.13 -19.12 45.27
C ALA A 193 -10.33 -19.23 46.21
N SER A 194 -11.55 -19.51 45.71
CA SER A 194 -12.67 -19.87 46.59
C SER A 194 -12.52 -21.32 47.02
N PRO A 195 -12.11 -21.62 48.26
CA PRO A 195 -12.27 -22.96 48.76
C PRO A 195 -13.77 -23.14 48.88
N LEU A 196 -14.33 -24.10 48.15
CA LEU A 196 -15.51 -24.83 48.61
C LEU A 196 -15.13 -25.45 49.96
N ALA A 197 -15.13 -24.63 51.01
CA ALA A 197 -15.10 -25.06 52.39
C ALA A 197 -16.47 -25.69 52.63
N LEU A 198 -16.61 -26.94 52.19
CA LEU A 198 -17.70 -27.79 52.59
C LEU A 198 -17.62 -27.86 54.12
N PRO A 199 -18.66 -27.41 54.85
CA PRO A 199 -18.66 -27.53 56.29
C PRO A 199 -18.56 -29.02 56.61
N GLN A 200 -17.49 -29.41 57.30
CA GLN A 200 -17.40 -30.74 57.89
C GLN A 200 -18.54 -30.86 58.91
N ALA A 201 -19.63 -31.50 58.50
CA ALA A 201 -20.68 -31.92 59.39
C ALA A 201 -20.11 -33.01 60.29
N ALA A 202 -19.70 -32.62 61.49
CA ALA A 202 -19.44 -33.54 62.58
C ALA A 202 -20.75 -34.27 62.93
N GLY A 203 -20.72 -35.60 62.83
CA GLY A 203 -21.75 -36.52 63.28
C GLY A 203 -21.09 -37.83 63.68
#